data_AF-A0A8T4CTP6-F1
#
_entry.id   AF-A0A8T4CTP6-F1
#
_cell.length_a   1.000
_cell.length_b   1.000
_cell.length_c   1.000
_cell.angle_alpha   90.00
_cell.angle_beta   90.00
_cell.angle_gamma   90.00
#
_symmetry.space_group_name_H-M   'P 1'
#
loop_
_entity.id
_entity.type
_entity.pdbx_description
1 polymer ?
#
loop_
_entity_poly.entity_id
_entity_poly.type
_entity_poly.pdbx_seq_one_letter_code
_entity_poly.pdbx_strand_id
1 'polypeptide(L)'
;MLNTFGQRLAQLLTARQMTQGEFARALGASPAFISDMIRGVKKPGADFLSRLAVQFQVSLDWLLLGQGTLEGASSIDGEWFRIVVLRVELARLAAQGHVEALRLVDELMGRSTPQIPVTPEREMLLGQLAKANEKSALISGLYNGFFTHPDPTMRAREVLSAALVHFQSNHSDPLAAMVAAHTSTNKE
;
A
#
# COMPACT_ATOMS: atom_id res chain seq x y z
N MET A 1 13.78 -18.57 1.32
CA MET A 1 14.90 -18.42 0.36
C MET A 1 15.12 -16.92 0.12
N LEU A 2 16.36 -16.43 0.25
CA LEU A 2 16.69 -15.05 -0.10
C LEU A 2 16.57 -14.86 -1.62
N ASN A 3 15.71 -13.95 -2.06
CA ASN A 3 15.52 -13.65 -3.47
C ASN A 3 16.73 -12.82 -3.96
N THR A 4 17.47 -13.33 -4.94
CA THR A 4 18.70 -12.70 -5.48
C THR A 4 18.38 -11.84 -6.71
N PHE A 5 19.34 -10.98 -7.11
CA PHE A 5 19.25 -10.23 -8.37
C PHE A 5 18.96 -11.13 -9.56
N GLY A 6 19.68 -12.25 -9.70
CA GLY A 6 19.54 -13.16 -10.83
C GLY A 6 18.17 -13.82 -10.91
N GLN A 7 17.57 -14.15 -9.77
CA GLN A 7 16.20 -14.68 -9.68
C GLN A 7 15.17 -13.63 -10.10
N ARG A 8 15.30 -12.38 -9.64
CA ARG A 8 14.40 -11.29 -10.05
C ARG A 8 14.59 -10.90 -11.52
N LEU A 9 15.81 -10.97 -12.04
CA LEU A 9 16.06 -10.81 -13.47
C LEU A 9 15.33 -11.90 -14.27
N ALA A 10 15.41 -13.17 -13.84
CA ALA A 10 14.65 -14.24 -14.48
C ALA A 10 13.13 -14.02 -14.39
N GLN A 11 12.62 -13.56 -13.24
CA GLN A 11 11.21 -13.19 -13.07
C GLN A 11 10.78 -12.08 -14.04
N LEU A 12 11.62 -11.06 -14.24
CA LEU A 12 11.38 -10.00 -15.21
C LEU A 12 11.23 -10.55 -16.63
N LEU A 13 12.13 -11.46 -17.05
CA LEU A 13 12.05 -12.10 -18.37
C LEU A 13 10.74 -12.87 -18.54
N THR A 14 10.34 -13.64 -17.53
CA THR A 14 9.06 -14.36 -17.54
C THR A 14 7.87 -13.41 -17.59
N ALA A 15 7.86 -12.35 -16.78
CA ALA A 15 6.78 -11.35 -16.75
C ALA A 15 6.63 -10.61 -18.09
N ARG A 16 7.72 -10.41 -18.82
CA ARG A 16 7.74 -9.81 -20.16
C ARG A 16 7.59 -10.82 -21.31
N GLN A 17 7.49 -12.11 -21.00
CA GLN A 17 7.40 -13.20 -21.97
C GLN A 17 8.57 -13.21 -22.97
N MET A 18 9.78 -12.93 -22.49
CA MET A 18 10.98 -12.84 -23.32
C MET A 18 11.97 -13.97 -23.03
N THR A 19 12.63 -14.45 -24.07
CA THR A 19 13.81 -15.30 -23.94
C THR A 19 15.04 -14.49 -23.51
N GLN A 20 16.06 -15.17 -22.96
CA GLN A 20 17.34 -14.51 -22.63
C GLN A 20 17.99 -13.85 -23.86
N GLY A 21 17.83 -14.44 -25.06
CA GLY A 21 18.39 -13.90 -26.29
C GLY A 21 17.71 -12.62 -26.75
N GLU A 22 16.39 -12.56 -26.68
CA GLU A 22 15.61 -11.34 -26.99
C GLU A 22 15.92 -10.23 -25.99
N PHE A 23 15.97 -10.57 -24.70
CA PHE A 23 16.30 -9.62 -23.64
C PHE A 23 17.73 -9.06 -23.79
N ALA A 24 18.69 -9.92 -24.13
CA ALA A 24 20.07 -9.52 -24.39
C ALA A 24 20.15 -8.55 -25.58
N ARG A 25 19.50 -8.89 -26.70
CA ARG A 25 19.46 -8.06 -27.90
C ARG A 25 18.84 -6.70 -27.62
N ALA A 26 17.74 -6.67 -26.85
CA ALA A 26 17.05 -5.45 -26.48
C ALA A 26 17.97 -4.47 -25.71
N LEU A 27 18.89 -4.97 -24.88
CA LEU A 27 19.80 -4.17 -24.05
C LEU A 27 21.20 -3.97 -24.65
N GLY A 28 21.44 -4.44 -25.88
CA GLY A 28 22.77 -4.43 -26.51
C GLY A 28 23.79 -5.30 -25.77
N ALA A 29 23.34 -6.41 -25.17
CA ALA A 29 24.16 -7.37 -24.44
C ALA A 29 24.23 -8.73 -25.15
N SER A 30 25.15 -9.60 -24.72
CA SER A 30 25.20 -10.98 -25.20
C SER A 30 24.27 -11.89 -24.38
N PRO A 31 23.68 -12.94 -24.97
CA PRO A 31 22.88 -13.92 -24.22
C PRO A 31 23.67 -14.58 -23.08
N ALA A 32 24.97 -14.82 -23.30
CA ALA A 32 25.87 -15.33 -22.26
C ALA A 32 25.99 -14.36 -21.06
N PHE A 33 26.04 -13.05 -21.31
CA PHE A 33 26.06 -12.04 -20.23
C PHE A 33 24.78 -12.08 -19.39
N ILE A 34 23.60 -12.20 -20.02
CA ILE A 34 22.32 -12.36 -19.31
C ILE A 34 22.30 -13.66 -18.50
N SER A 35 22.75 -14.77 -19.09
CA SER A 35 22.84 -16.07 -18.42
C SER A 35 23.74 -16.04 -17.18
N ASP A 36 24.94 -15.45 -17.31
CA ASP A 36 25.88 -15.26 -16.20
C ASP A 36 25.27 -14.44 -15.05
N MET A 37 24.49 -13.40 -15.38
CA MET A 37 23.79 -12.57 -14.41
C MET A 37 22.67 -13.32 -13.68
N ILE A 38 21.86 -14.09 -14.40
CA ILE A 38 20.79 -14.91 -13.81
C ILE A 38 21.38 -15.96 -12.85
N ARG A 39 22.54 -16.52 -13.20
CA ARG A 39 23.28 -17.48 -12.36
C ARG A 39 24.06 -16.83 -11.22
N GLY A 40 24.11 -15.49 -11.14
CA GLY A 40 24.87 -14.76 -10.13
C GLY A 40 26.39 -14.76 -10.31
N VAL A 41 26.89 -15.19 -11.49
CA VAL A 41 28.32 -15.23 -11.83
C VAL A 41 28.86 -13.82 -12.11
N LYS A 42 28.06 -12.97 -12.76
CA LYS A 42 28.41 -11.58 -13.06
C LYS A 42 27.49 -10.60 -12.37
N LYS A 43 28.05 -9.48 -11.94
CA LYS A 43 27.29 -8.33 -11.43
C LYS A 43 27.04 -7.32 -12.55
N PRO A 44 25.84 -6.73 -12.64
CA PRO A 44 25.55 -5.72 -13.64
C PRO A 44 26.30 -4.41 -13.34
N GLY A 45 26.74 -3.71 -14.39
CA GLY A 45 27.26 -2.35 -14.28
C GLY A 45 26.15 -1.30 -14.29
N ALA A 46 26.47 -0.07 -13.88
CA ALA A 46 25.50 1.04 -13.79
C ALA A 46 24.80 1.33 -15.12
N ASP A 47 25.53 1.36 -16.24
CA ASP A 47 24.96 1.62 -17.57
C ASP A 47 23.95 0.55 -17.99
N PHE A 48 24.24 -0.72 -17.67
CA PHE A 48 23.31 -1.82 -17.95
C PHE A 48 22.03 -1.68 -17.11
N LEU A 49 22.18 -1.39 -15.81
CA LEU A 49 21.05 -1.16 -14.91
C LEU A 49 20.18 0.02 -15.37
N SER A 50 20.80 1.11 -15.81
CA SER A 50 20.10 2.29 -16.34
C SER A 50 19.28 1.95 -17.58
N ARG A 51 19.89 1.30 -18.59
CA ARG A 51 19.17 0.86 -19.79
C ARG A 51 18.02 -0.08 -19.45
N LEU A 52 18.28 -1.04 -18.56
CA LEU A 52 17.29 -2.01 -18.11
C LEU A 52 16.09 -1.31 -17.43
N ALA A 53 16.35 -0.38 -16.50
CA ALA A 53 15.30 0.37 -15.81
C ALA A 53 14.44 1.18 -16.79
N VAL A 54 15.07 1.92 -17.71
CA VAL A 54 14.37 2.76 -18.68
C VAL A 54 13.57 1.94 -19.69
N GLN A 55 14.18 0.89 -20.25
CA GLN A 55 13.57 0.14 -21.35
C GLN A 55 12.45 -0.80 -20.88
N PHE A 56 12.60 -1.38 -19.69
CA PHE A 56 11.63 -2.33 -19.15
C PHE A 56 10.72 -1.74 -18.07
N GLN A 57 10.87 -0.44 -17.76
CA GLN A 57 10.10 0.29 -16.75
C GLN A 57 10.04 -0.52 -15.43
N VAL A 58 11.22 -0.91 -14.95
CA VAL A 58 11.39 -1.78 -13.78
C VAL A 58 12.13 -1.05 -12.67
N SER A 59 11.68 -1.27 -11.43
CA SER A 59 12.29 -0.72 -10.23
C SER A 59 13.65 -1.37 -9.95
N LEU A 60 14.68 -0.52 -9.80
CA LEU A 60 15.99 -0.97 -9.34
C LEU A 60 15.96 -1.37 -7.87
N ASP A 61 15.09 -0.79 -7.05
CA ASP A 61 14.91 -1.20 -5.64
C ASP A 61 14.36 -2.63 -5.57
N TRP A 62 13.39 -2.95 -6.42
CA TRP A 62 12.91 -4.32 -6.52
C TRP A 62 14.01 -5.22 -7.04
N LEU A 63 14.64 -4.88 -8.16
CA LEU A 63 15.62 -5.73 -8.81
C LEU A 63 16.87 -5.99 -7.96
N LEU A 64 17.39 -4.98 -7.27
CA LEU A 64 18.64 -5.06 -6.49
C LEU A 64 18.38 -5.42 -5.03
N LEU A 65 17.38 -4.81 -4.39
CA LEU A 65 17.13 -4.93 -2.95
C LEU A 65 15.96 -5.86 -2.60
N GLY A 66 15.12 -6.21 -3.59
CA GLY A 66 13.90 -6.97 -3.36
C GLY A 66 12.81 -6.15 -2.67
N GLN A 67 12.86 -4.82 -2.77
CA GLN A 67 11.90 -3.91 -2.15
C GLN A 67 10.84 -3.45 -3.15
N GLY A 68 9.57 -3.40 -2.72
CA GLY A 68 8.45 -3.01 -3.58
C GLY A 68 8.08 -4.05 -4.64
N THR A 69 7.48 -3.60 -5.74
CA THR A 69 7.08 -4.43 -6.89
C THR A 69 8.00 -4.23 -8.08
N LEU A 70 7.85 -5.08 -9.11
CA LEU A 70 8.57 -4.97 -10.38
C LEU A 70 8.47 -3.56 -10.97
N GLU A 71 7.28 -2.95 -10.95
CA GLU A 71 7.01 -1.60 -11.45
C GLU A 71 7.33 -0.48 -10.44
N GLY A 72 7.81 -0.82 -9.24
CA GLY A 72 8.19 0.15 -8.21
C GLY A 72 7.07 0.61 -7.31
N ALA A 73 5.93 -0.09 -7.26
CA ALA A 73 4.95 0.15 -6.20
C ALA A 73 5.55 -0.25 -4.85
N SER A 74 5.36 0.58 -3.83
CA SER A 74 5.85 0.37 -2.48
C SER A 74 4.69 0.39 -1.49
N SER A 75 4.89 -0.20 -0.32
CA SER A 75 3.98 -0.02 0.79
C SER A 75 3.89 1.46 1.18
N ILE A 76 2.72 1.86 1.68
CA ILE A 76 2.52 3.13 2.36
C ILE A 76 2.99 2.99 3.81
N ASP A 77 3.72 3.99 4.31
CA ASP A 77 3.92 4.16 5.74
C ASP A 77 2.57 4.47 6.40
N GLY A 78 2.02 3.49 7.13
CA GLY A 78 0.71 3.60 7.76
C GLY A 78 0.64 4.65 8.87
N GLU A 79 1.75 4.92 9.56
CA GLU A 79 1.81 5.95 10.60
C GLU A 79 1.75 7.35 9.97
N TRP A 80 2.60 7.58 8.97
CA TRP A 80 2.57 8.84 8.24
C TRP A 80 1.24 9.07 7.51
N PHE A 81 0.68 8.03 6.88
CA PHE A 81 -0.62 8.11 6.22
C PHE A 81 -1.73 8.56 7.17
N ARG A 82 -1.78 7.97 8.36
CA ARG A 82 -2.72 8.35 9.42
C ARG A 82 -2.55 9.82 9.83
N ILE A 83 -1.30 10.26 10.03
CA ILE A 83 -0.96 11.65 10.33
C ILE A 83 -1.53 12.60 9.28
N VAL A 84 -1.35 12.28 7.99
CA VAL A 84 -1.85 13.09 6.87
C VAL A 84 -3.38 13.11 6.86
N VAL A 85 -4.03 11.95 6.97
CA VAL A 85 -5.51 11.86 6.98
C VAL A 85 -6.11 12.72 8.10
N LEU A 86 -5.56 12.64 9.32
CA LEU A 86 -6.06 13.42 10.44
C LEU A 86 -5.87 14.93 10.26
N ARG A 87 -4.73 15.35 9.70
CA ARG A 87 -4.47 16.77 9.40
C ARG A 87 -5.39 17.30 8.31
N VAL A 88 -5.63 16.51 7.26
CA VAL A 88 -6.56 16.87 6.18
C VAL A 88 -7.99 16.94 6.69
N GLU A 89 -8.43 15.98 7.51
CA GLU A 89 -9.78 15.98 8.08
C GLU A 89 -10.00 17.17 9.02
N LEU A 90 -9.00 17.48 9.86
CA LEU A 90 -9.04 18.67 10.70
C LEU A 90 -9.14 19.95 9.86
N ALA A 91 -8.33 20.08 8.81
CA ALA A 91 -8.37 21.22 7.91
C ALA A 91 -9.71 21.35 7.18
N ARG A 92 -10.31 20.22 6.77
CA ARG A 92 -11.64 20.17 6.15
C ARG A 92 -12.71 20.71 7.10
N LEU A 93 -12.73 20.25 8.36
CA LEU A 93 -13.68 20.73 9.37
C LEU A 93 -13.49 22.22 9.65
N ALA A 94 -12.24 22.67 9.77
CA ALA A 94 -11.92 24.09 9.96
C ALA A 94 -12.43 24.95 8.79
N ALA A 95 -12.22 24.51 7.54
CA ALA A 95 -12.71 25.18 6.34
C ALA A 95 -14.25 25.23 6.25
N GLN A 96 -14.95 24.33 6.93
CA GLN A 96 -16.42 24.32 7.05
C GLN A 96 -16.94 25.21 8.19
N GLY A 97 -16.07 25.97 8.86
CA GLY A 97 -16.44 26.89 9.94
C GLY A 97 -16.50 26.24 11.32
N HIS A 98 -15.98 25.02 11.49
CA HIS A 98 -15.93 24.37 12.80
C HIS A 98 -14.94 25.11 13.72
N VAL A 99 -15.46 25.87 14.69
CA VAL A 99 -14.69 26.78 15.55
C VAL A 99 -13.55 26.06 16.27
N GLU A 100 -13.83 24.92 16.90
CA GLU A 100 -12.80 24.17 17.65
C GLU A 100 -11.75 23.51 16.74
N ALA A 101 -12.08 23.30 15.45
CA ALA A 101 -11.13 22.78 14.48
C ALA A 101 -10.18 23.89 14.02
N LEU A 102 -10.71 25.09 13.75
CA LEU A 102 -9.90 26.29 13.47
C LEU A 102 -8.91 26.56 14.61
N ARG A 103 -9.40 26.48 15.85
CA ARG A 103 -8.57 26.66 17.03
C ARG A 103 -7.42 25.64 17.08
N LEU A 104 -7.72 24.35 16.90
CA LEU A 104 -6.69 23.31 16.88
C LEU A 104 -5.67 23.51 15.76
N VAL A 105 -6.13 23.95 14.58
CA VAL A 105 -5.23 24.27 13.47
C VAL A 105 -4.26 25.36 13.90
N ASP A 106 -4.73 26.46 14.51
CA ASP A 106 -3.85 27.52 14.97
C ASP A 106 -2.88 27.05 16.07
N GLU A 107 -3.32 26.18 16.99
CA GLU A 107 -2.46 25.55 18.00
C GLU A 107 -1.36 24.67 17.35
N LEU A 108 -1.74 23.78 16.43
CA LEU A 108 -0.80 22.88 15.73
C LEU A 108 0.15 23.62 14.78
N MET A 109 -0.26 24.78 14.28
CA MET A 109 0.57 25.67 13.47
C MET A 109 1.44 26.62 14.32
N GLY A 110 1.35 26.55 15.65
CA GLY A 110 2.13 27.39 16.57
C GLY A 110 1.70 28.86 16.61
N ARG A 111 0.49 29.17 16.16
CA ARG A 111 -0.09 30.53 16.13
C ARG A 111 -0.82 30.88 17.43
N SER A 112 -1.21 29.86 18.19
CA SER A 112 -1.89 29.99 19.48
C SER A 112 -1.34 28.97 20.48
N THR A 113 -1.50 29.24 21.77
CA THR A 113 -1.13 28.31 22.84
C THR A 113 -2.22 27.25 23.07
N PRO A 114 -1.85 26.00 23.40
CA PRO A 114 -2.80 24.93 23.70
C PRO A 114 -3.76 25.33 24.83
N GLN A 115 -5.06 25.08 24.64
CA GLN A 115 -6.03 25.29 25.71
C GLN A 115 -6.03 24.12 26.71
N ILE A 116 -5.88 24.44 28.00
CA ILE A 116 -5.94 23.48 29.10
C ILE A 116 -6.93 24.03 30.14
N PRO A 117 -7.91 23.25 30.63
CA PRO A 117 -8.20 21.85 30.30
C PRO A 117 -8.87 21.67 28.93
N VAL A 118 -8.91 20.41 28.45
CA VAL A 118 -9.63 20.05 27.21
C VAL A 118 -11.12 20.37 27.38
N THR A 119 -11.67 21.15 26.46
CA THR A 119 -13.08 21.55 26.48
C THR A 119 -13.99 20.41 25.98
N PRO A 120 -15.27 20.35 26.38
CA PRO A 120 -16.23 19.39 25.84
C PRO A 120 -16.35 19.46 24.31
N GLU A 121 -16.25 20.66 23.74
CA GLU A 121 -16.23 20.88 22.29
C GLU A 121 -15.01 20.22 21.65
N ARG A 122 -13.86 20.28 22.33
CA ARG A 122 -12.65 19.60 21.88
C ARG A 122 -12.79 18.08 21.97
N GLU A 123 -13.38 17.54 23.03
CA GLU A 123 -13.66 16.11 23.13
C GLU A 123 -14.56 15.62 21.98
N MET A 124 -15.60 16.37 21.65
CA MET A 124 -16.49 16.04 20.53
C MET A 124 -15.74 16.04 19.19
N LEU A 125 -14.87 17.03 18.94
CA LEU A 125 -14.03 17.07 17.75
C LEU A 125 -13.06 15.88 17.71
N LEU A 126 -12.41 15.54 18.82
CA LEU A 126 -11.52 14.38 18.92
C LEU A 126 -12.26 13.08 18.62
N GLY A 127 -13.53 12.95 19.06
CA GLY A 127 -14.39 11.82 18.70
C GLY A 127 -14.70 11.73 17.19
N GLN A 128 -14.86 12.87 16.51
CA GLN A 128 -15.01 12.87 15.04
C GLN A 128 -13.71 12.45 14.34
N LEU A 129 -12.57 12.97 14.79
CA LEU A 129 -11.25 12.62 14.26
C LEU A 129 -10.89 11.15 14.53
N ALA A 130 -11.34 10.57 15.65
CA ALA A 130 -11.14 9.15 15.96
C ALA A 130 -11.76 8.23 14.89
N LYS A 131 -12.95 8.58 14.36
CA LYS A 131 -13.55 7.82 13.24
C LYS A 131 -12.71 7.88 11.97
N ALA A 132 -12.12 9.04 11.67
CA ALA A 132 -11.19 9.19 10.55
C ALA A 132 -9.89 8.40 10.77
N ASN A 133 -9.39 8.34 12.02
CA ASN A 133 -8.23 7.54 12.41
C ASN A 133 -8.47 6.05 12.14
N GLU A 134 -9.57 5.48 12.63
CA GLU A 134 -9.94 4.07 12.43
C GLU A 134 -10.01 3.71 10.94
N LYS A 135 -10.70 4.56 10.15
CA LYS A 135 -10.79 4.37 8.71
C LYS A 135 -9.42 4.43 8.02
N SER A 136 -8.53 5.33 8.44
CA SER A 136 -7.19 5.44 7.87
C SER A 136 -6.32 4.21 8.13
N ALA A 137 -6.46 3.60 9.31
CA ALA A 137 -5.77 2.37 9.66
C ALA A 137 -6.22 1.21 8.75
N LEU A 138 -7.54 1.06 8.54
CA LEU A 138 -8.07 0.06 7.61
C LEU A 138 -7.57 0.30 6.18
N ILE A 139 -7.64 1.54 5.67
CA ILE A 139 -7.23 1.87 4.30
C ILE A 139 -5.75 1.55 4.05
N SER A 140 -4.86 2.01 4.94
CA SER A 140 -3.41 1.76 4.80
C SER A 140 -3.08 0.27 4.91
N GLY A 141 -3.75 -0.45 5.81
CA GLY A 141 -3.62 -1.91 5.95
C GLY A 141 -4.05 -2.65 4.68
N LEU A 142 -5.21 -2.29 4.12
CA LEU A 142 -5.71 -2.88 2.87
C LEU A 142 -4.78 -2.55 1.69
N TYR A 143 -4.32 -1.31 1.57
CA TYR A 143 -3.35 -0.96 0.53
C TYR A 143 -2.10 -1.84 0.65
N ASN A 144 -1.49 -1.91 1.83
CA ASN A 144 -0.26 -2.67 2.07
C ASN A 144 -0.45 -4.19 1.95
N GLY A 145 -1.64 -4.71 2.20
CA GLY A 145 -1.95 -6.13 2.04
C GLY A 145 -2.04 -6.57 0.57
N PHE A 146 -2.42 -5.65 -0.33
CA PHE A 146 -2.73 -6.00 -1.72
C PHE A 146 -1.86 -5.26 -2.76
N PHE A 147 -0.97 -4.34 -2.39
CA PHE A 147 -0.20 -3.53 -3.36
C PHE A 147 0.68 -4.36 -4.31
N THR A 148 1.09 -5.56 -3.88
CA THR A 148 1.92 -6.49 -4.67
C THR A 148 1.12 -7.33 -5.67
N HIS A 149 -0.22 -7.28 -5.66
CA HIS A 149 -1.04 -8.03 -6.62
C HIS A 149 -0.82 -7.48 -8.05
N PRO A 150 -0.42 -8.32 -9.03
CA PRO A 150 0.01 -7.86 -10.35
C PRO A 150 -1.16 -7.38 -11.24
N ASP A 151 -2.35 -7.97 -11.10
CA ASP A 151 -3.54 -7.53 -11.84
C ASP A 151 -4.32 -6.46 -11.05
N PRO A 152 -4.46 -5.23 -11.57
CA PRO A 152 -5.13 -4.13 -10.88
C PRO A 152 -6.63 -4.36 -10.69
N THR A 153 -7.29 -5.11 -11.57
CA THR A 153 -8.73 -5.41 -11.49
C THR A 153 -8.99 -6.41 -10.37
N MET A 154 -8.20 -7.49 -10.33
CA MET A 154 -8.26 -8.47 -9.25
C MET A 154 -7.90 -7.83 -7.91
N ARG A 155 -6.84 -7.00 -7.88
CA ARG A 155 -6.45 -6.23 -6.70
C ARG A 155 -7.61 -5.39 -6.14
N ALA A 156 -8.33 -4.66 -7.00
CA ALA A 156 -9.47 -3.85 -6.57
C ALA A 156 -10.62 -4.70 -5.99
N ARG A 157 -10.88 -5.88 -6.58
CA ARG A 157 -11.89 -6.83 -6.10
C ARG A 157 -11.52 -7.42 -4.73
N GLU A 158 -10.26 -7.80 -4.55
CA GLU A 158 -9.77 -8.35 -3.29
C GLU A 158 -9.80 -7.31 -2.16
N VAL A 159 -9.40 -6.07 -2.44
CA VAL A 159 -9.52 -4.95 -1.50
C VAL A 159 -10.97 -4.76 -1.06
N LEU A 160 -11.92 -4.75 -2.01
CA LEU A 160 -13.35 -4.62 -1.70
C LEU A 160 -13.86 -5.80 -0.87
N SER A 161 -13.48 -7.03 -1.23
CA SER A 161 -13.86 -8.23 -0.49
C SER A 161 -13.35 -8.18 0.95
N ALA A 162 -12.07 -7.83 1.16
CA ALA A 162 -11.48 -7.71 2.49
C ALA A 162 -12.13 -6.58 3.31
N ALA A 163 -12.46 -5.45 2.68
CA ALA A 163 -13.19 -4.37 3.34
C ALA A 163 -14.59 -4.82 3.79
N LEU A 164 -15.33 -5.55 2.94
CA LEU A 164 -16.65 -6.08 3.28
C LEU A 164 -16.57 -7.02 4.48
N VAL A 165 -15.61 -7.95 4.50
CA VAL A 165 -15.38 -8.87 5.63
C VAL A 165 -15.13 -8.08 6.91
N HIS A 166 -14.23 -7.09 6.89
CA HIS A 166 -13.92 -6.27 8.06
C HIS A 166 -15.17 -5.61 8.65
N PHE A 167 -16.03 -5.01 7.81
CA PHE A 167 -17.25 -4.38 8.29
C PHE A 167 -18.31 -5.40 8.71
N GLN A 168 -18.46 -6.53 8.02
CA GLN A 168 -19.43 -7.57 8.40
C GLN A 168 -19.09 -8.25 9.73
N SER A 169 -17.80 -8.52 9.99
CA SER A 169 -17.33 -9.08 11.25
C SER A 169 -17.56 -8.15 12.45
N ASN A 170 -17.53 -6.83 12.23
CA ASN A 170 -17.85 -5.85 13.27
C ASN A 170 -19.35 -5.72 13.55
N HIS A 171 -20.23 -6.32 12.74
CA HIS A 171 -21.69 -6.28 12.92
C HIS A 171 -22.31 -7.63 13.31
N SER A 172 -21.53 -8.71 13.26
CA SER A 172 -22.04 -10.05 13.47
C SER A 172 -21.50 -10.61 14.78
N ASP A 173 -22.33 -10.60 15.83
CA ASP A 173 -22.14 -11.53 16.94
C ASP A 173 -21.96 -12.94 16.32
N PRO A 174 -20.81 -13.61 16.53
CA PRO A 174 -20.56 -14.94 15.98
C PRO A 174 -21.69 -15.92 16.29
N LEU A 175 -22.33 -15.79 17.46
CA LEU A 175 -23.47 -16.61 17.85
C LEU A 175 -24.71 -16.31 16.99
N ALA A 176 -25.01 -15.04 16.71
CA ALA A 176 -26.14 -14.63 15.87
C ALA A 176 -25.98 -15.08 14.41
N ALA A 177 -24.76 -15.03 13.85
CA ALA A 177 -24.47 -15.54 12.52
C ALA A 177 -24.64 -17.07 12.44
N MET A 178 -24.22 -17.81 13.47
CA MET A 178 -24.42 -19.27 13.57
C MET A 178 -25.91 -19.65 13.67
N VAL A 179 -26.71 -18.90 14.43
CA VAL A 179 -28.17 -19.10 14.53
C VAL A 179 -28.88 -18.82 13.20
N ALA A 180 -28.48 -17.78 12.46
CA ALA A 180 -29.05 -17.46 11.15
C ALA A 180 -28.68 -18.51 10.07
N ALA A 181 -27.47 -19.08 10.14
CA ALA A 181 -27.06 -20.16 9.25
C ALA A 181 -27.87 -21.45 9.50
N HIS A 182 -28.15 -21.81 10.76
CA HIS A 182 -28.94 -23.00 11.11
C HIS A 182 -30.43 -22.89 10.78
N THR A 183 -31.01 -21.67 10.80
CA THR A 183 -32.42 -21.47 10.44
C THR A 183 -32.66 -21.50 8.93
N SER A 184 -31.62 -21.28 8.12
CA SER A 184 -31.70 -21.31 6.65
C SER A 184 -31.62 -22.74 6.08
N THR A 185 -31.04 -23.70 6.81
CA THR A 185 -30.91 -25.11 6.37
C THR A 185 -32.14 -25.98 6.68
N ASN A 186 -33.12 -25.47 7.44
CA ASN A 186 -34.33 -26.22 7.83
C ASN A 186 -35.58 -25.79 7.04
N LYS A 187 -35.40 -25.22 5.83
CA LYS A 187 -36.48 -24.80 4.93
C LYS A 187 -36.53 -25.58 3.61
N GLU A 188 -36.00 -26.79 3.59
CA GLU A 188 -36.31 -27.81 2.57
C GLU A 188 -37.19 -28.91 3.15
#